data_AF-A0A1J6KXA3-F1
#
_entry.id   AF-A0A1J6KXA3-F1
#
_cell.length_a   1.000
_cell.length_b   1.000
_cell.length_c   1.000
_cell.angle_alpha   90.00
_cell.angle_beta   90.00
_cell.angle_gamma   90.00
#
_symmetry.space_group_name_H-M   'P 1'
#
loop_
_entity.id
_entity.type
_entity.pdbx_description
1 polymer ?
#
loop_
_entity_poly.entity_id
_entity_poly.type
_entity_poly.pdbx_seq_one_letter_code
_entity_poly.pdbx_strand_id
1 'polypeptide(L)'
;IAGIGFSLGTLPIRYLGFPLASKKWSKMHCHQLVEKITSRITSGYAKTLSYAGRLQIINAVLFSIYNFWGAVFILPQSVSKEVDRRCRDYLWGSTDDKRKIALVSWERVCVPKKYGGLNIKSC
;
A
#
# COMPACT_ATOMS: atom_id res chain seq x y z
N ILE A 1 -14.57 19.86 -34.81
CA ILE A 1 -13.35 19.16 -34.34
C ILE A 1 -12.41 18.79 -35.49
N ALA A 2 -12.88 18.68 -36.75
CA ALA A 2 -12.06 18.36 -37.93
C ALA A 2 -11.11 19.48 -38.44
N GLY A 3 -10.94 20.60 -37.71
CA GLY A 3 -10.14 21.76 -38.16
C GLY A 3 -8.87 22.05 -37.35
N ILE A 4 -8.56 21.24 -36.34
CA ILE A 4 -7.48 21.54 -35.37
C ILE A 4 -6.36 20.49 -35.31
N GLY A 5 -6.35 19.49 -36.18
CA GLY A 5 -5.26 18.49 -36.27
C GLY A 5 -5.09 17.56 -35.05
N PHE A 6 -5.91 17.70 -34.01
CA PHE A 6 -5.87 16.82 -32.83
C PHE A 6 -6.65 15.52 -33.08
N SER A 7 -6.01 14.38 -32.80
CA SER A 7 -6.67 13.07 -32.77
C SER A 7 -7.45 12.90 -31.47
N LEU A 8 -8.63 12.29 -31.54
CA LEU A 8 -9.42 11.97 -30.36
C LEU A 8 -8.72 10.82 -29.59
N GLY A 9 -8.29 11.09 -28.36
CA GLY A 9 -7.71 10.05 -27.49
C GLY A 9 -8.79 9.14 -26.91
N THR A 10 -8.53 7.84 -26.87
CA THR A 10 -9.44 6.85 -26.27
C THR A 10 -9.10 6.64 -24.80
N LEU A 11 -10.10 6.72 -23.92
CA LEU A 11 -9.94 6.37 -22.51
C LEU A 11 -9.82 4.84 -22.33
N PRO A 12 -9.10 4.36 -21.30
CA PRO A 12 -8.48 5.10 -20.21
C PRO A 12 -7.04 5.56 -20.50
N ILE A 13 -6.72 6.81 -20.15
CA ILE A 13 -5.38 7.41 -20.28
C ILE A 13 -4.65 7.27 -18.93
N ARG A 14 -3.34 6.97 -18.92
CA ARG A 14 -2.56 6.95 -17.66
C ARG A 14 -2.05 8.35 -17.32
N TYR A 15 -2.37 8.83 -16.12
CA TYR A 15 -1.86 10.08 -15.57
C TYR A 15 -1.40 9.87 -14.13
N LEU A 16 -0.20 10.35 -13.79
CA LEU A 16 0.42 10.16 -12.47
C LEU A 16 0.48 8.69 -12.01
N GLY A 17 0.57 7.75 -12.96
CA GLY A 17 0.58 6.32 -12.70
C GLY A 17 -0.79 5.68 -12.44
N PHE A 18 -1.89 6.41 -12.67
CA PHE A 18 -3.27 5.95 -12.54
C PHE A 18 -4.02 6.02 -13.88
N PRO A 19 -4.85 5.02 -14.24
CA PRO A 19 -5.78 5.14 -15.36
C PRO A 19 -6.90 6.16 -15.05
N LEU A 20 -6.84 7.34 -15.68
CA LEU A 20 -7.97 8.26 -15.76
C LEU A 20 -9.10 7.54 -16.50
N ALA A 21 -10.13 7.19 -15.76
CA ALA A 21 -11.35 6.57 -16.27
C ALA A 21 -12.53 7.46 -15.88
N SER A 22 -13.50 7.61 -16.78
CA SER A 22 -14.72 8.39 -16.50
C SER A 22 -15.64 7.74 -15.46
N LYS A 23 -15.37 6.49 -15.07
CA LYS A 23 -16.17 5.72 -14.10
C LYS A 23 -15.53 5.74 -12.72
N LYS A 24 -16.37 5.67 -11.67
CA LYS A 24 -15.91 5.47 -10.28
C LYS A 24 -14.99 4.25 -10.20
N TRP A 25 -13.86 4.41 -9.51
CA TRP A 25 -12.86 3.37 -9.36
C TRP A 25 -13.42 2.17 -8.59
N SER A 26 -13.39 1.01 -9.24
CA SER A 26 -13.83 -0.28 -8.69
C SER A 26 -12.77 -0.91 -7.78
N LYS A 27 -13.18 -1.93 -7.01
CA LYS A 27 -12.33 -2.78 -6.16
C LYS A 27 -11.10 -3.35 -6.91
N MET A 28 -11.24 -3.56 -8.22
CA MET A 28 -10.16 -3.99 -9.12
C MET A 28 -8.98 -3.01 -9.13
N HIS A 29 -9.24 -1.71 -9.04
CA HIS A 29 -8.15 -0.73 -8.99
C HIS A 29 -7.43 -0.72 -7.65
N CYS A 30 -8.14 -1.06 -6.57
CA CYS A 30 -7.53 -1.22 -5.26
C CYS A 30 -6.59 -2.43 -5.20
N HIS A 31 -6.79 -3.42 -6.09
CA HIS A 31 -5.85 -4.53 -6.26
C HIS A 31 -4.46 -4.03 -6.67
N GLN A 32 -4.39 -3.02 -7.55
CA GLN A 32 -3.11 -2.43 -7.98
C GLN A 32 -2.33 -1.76 -6.83
N LEU A 33 -3.04 -1.18 -5.85
CA LEU A 33 -2.41 -0.66 -4.62
C LEU A 33 -1.78 -1.80 -3.82
N VAL A 34 -2.56 -2.85 -3.56
CA VAL A 34 -2.11 -4.01 -2.79
C VAL A 34 -0.94 -4.71 -3.50
N GLU A 35 -0.98 -4.83 -4.83
CA GLU A 35 0.13 -5.36 -5.62
C GLU A 35 1.38 -4.49 -5.54
N LYS A 36 1.27 -3.16 -5.64
CA LYS A 36 2.42 -2.26 -5.48
C LYS A 36 3.07 -2.41 -4.12
N ILE A 37 2.26 -2.48 -3.05
CA ILE A 37 2.77 -2.71 -1.69
C ILE A 37 3.42 -4.09 -1.58
N THR A 38 2.78 -5.12 -2.13
CA THR A 38 3.27 -6.50 -2.14
C THR A 38 4.59 -6.63 -2.89
N SER A 39 4.73 -5.96 -4.03
CA SER A 39 5.95 -5.88 -4.82
C SER A 39 7.11 -5.28 -4.02
N ARG A 40 6.85 -4.24 -3.21
CA ARG A 40 7.89 -3.63 -2.37
C ARG A 40 8.37 -4.55 -1.26
N ILE A 41 7.46 -5.21 -0.55
CA ILE A 41 7.81 -6.13 0.55
C ILE A 41 8.42 -7.46 0.07
N THR A 42 8.09 -7.90 -1.15
CA THR A 42 8.63 -9.15 -1.72
C THR A 42 9.95 -8.97 -2.48
N SER A 43 10.42 -7.73 -2.62
CA SER A 43 11.73 -7.45 -3.20
C SER A 43 12.86 -8.13 -2.42
N GLY A 44 13.92 -8.56 -3.13
CA GLY A 44 14.97 -9.40 -2.56
C GLY A 44 15.62 -8.82 -1.31
N TYR A 45 15.94 -7.52 -1.33
CA TYR A 45 16.51 -6.84 -0.16
C TYR A 45 15.50 -6.71 0.99
N ALA A 46 14.22 -6.42 0.69
CA ALA A 46 13.21 -6.19 1.71
C ALA A 46 12.93 -7.46 2.55
N LYS A 47 13.10 -8.64 1.96
CA LYS A 47 12.91 -9.94 2.63
C LYS A 47 13.96 -10.22 3.72
N THR A 48 15.21 -9.81 3.48
CA THR A 48 16.35 -10.12 4.35
C THR A 48 16.59 -9.08 5.46
N LEU A 49 15.80 -8.01 5.49
CA LEU A 49 15.92 -6.97 6.50
C LEU A 49 15.63 -7.48 7.92
N SER A 50 16.34 -6.89 8.88
CA SER A 50 16.05 -7.02 10.31
C SER A 50 14.68 -6.43 10.66
N TYR A 51 14.17 -6.74 11.85
CA TYR A 51 12.91 -6.20 12.34
C TYR A 51 12.83 -4.67 12.25
N ALA A 52 13.89 -3.98 12.69
CA ALA A 52 13.99 -2.52 12.61
C ALA A 52 14.02 -2.01 11.15
N GLY A 53 14.71 -2.72 10.26
CA GLY A 53 14.73 -2.39 8.84
C GLY A 53 13.35 -2.51 8.19
N ARG A 54 12.60 -3.57 8.52
CA ARG A 54 11.23 -3.76 8.02
C ARG A 54 10.29 -2.68 8.54
N LEU A 55 10.40 -2.32 9.82
CA LEU A 55 9.66 -1.19 10.40
C LEU A 55 9.94 0.11 9.64
N GLN A 56 11.20 0.38 9.30
CA GLN A 56 11.58 1.57 8.54
C GLN A 56 10.97 1.56 7.13
N ILE A 57 10.97 0.42 6.43
CA ILE A 57 10.34 0.28 5.11
C ILE A 57 8.83 0.53 5.19
N ILE A 58 8.15 0.00 6.21
CA ILE A 58 6.71 0.23 6.42
C ILE A 58 6.44 1.74 6.55
N ASN A 59 7.18 2.42 7.43
CA ASN A 59 6.96 3.83 7.72
C ASN A 59 7.38 4.77 6.57
N ALA A 60 8.51 4.52 5.92
CA ALA A 60 9.07 5.43 4.91
C ALA A 60 8.52 5.16 3.50
N VAL A 61 8.26 3.89 3.15
CA VAL A 61 7.92 3.50 1.78
C VAL A 61 6.46 3.11 1.66
N LEU A 62 6.00 2.12 2.43
CA LEU A 62 4.64 1.58 2.26
C LEU A 62 3.59 2.62 2.63
N PHE A 63 3.80 3.34 3.74
CA PHE A 63 2.91 4.40 4.15
C PHE A 63 2.86 5.54 3.11
N SER A 64 4.00 5.94 2.54
CA SER A 64 4.05 6.95 1.48
C SER A 64 3.22 6.56 0.25
N ILE A 65 3.29 5.29 -0.15
CA ILE A 65 2.46 4.74 -1.24
C ILE A 65 0.98 4.81 -0.85
N TYR A 66 0.64 4.35 0.36
CA TYR A 66 -0.75 4.37 0.83
C TYR A 66 -1.35 5.79 0.85
N ASN A 67 -0.64 6.77 1.39
CA ASN A 67 -1.13 8.16 1.43
C ASN A 67 -1.27 8.77 0.05
N PHE A 68 -0.35 8.48 -0.87
CA PHE A 68 -0.49 8.95 -2.25
C PHE A 68 -1.78 8.45 -2.88
N TRP A 69 -2.16 7.19 -2.65
CA TRP A 69 -3.42 6.64 -3.13
C TRP A 69 -4.63 7.21 -2.39
N GLY A 70 -4.55 7.40 -1.07
CA GLY A 70 -5.61 7.99 -0.26
C GLY A 70 -5.86 9.48 -0.54
N ALA A 71 -4.85 10.21 -1.01
CA ALA A 71 -4.99 11.60 -1.42
C ALA A 71 -5.73 11.75 -2.75
N VAL A 72 -5.64 10.75 -3.63
CA VAL A 72 -6.27 10.78 -4.97
C VAL A 72 -7.63 10.09 -4.97
N PHE A 73 -7.85 9.10 -4.08
CA PHE A 73 -9.06 8.26 -4.07
C PHE A 73 -9.58 7.98 -2.67
N ILE A 74 -10.90 7.82 -2.56
CA ILE A 74 -11.54 7.27 -1.36
C ILE A 74 -11.32 5.76 -1.35
N LEU A 75 -10.49 5.28 -0.42
CA LEU A 75 -10.16 3.86 -0.29
C LEU A 75 -11.25 3.11 0.49
N PRO A 76 -11.78 1.99 -0.04
CA PRO A 76 -12.70 1.14 0.72
C PRO A 76 -12.01 0.51 1.93
N GLN A 77 -12.72 0.36 3.04
CA GLN A 77 -12.19 -0.23 4.28
C GLN A 77 -11.57 -1.63 4.08
N SER A 78 -12.09 -2.42 3.13
CA SER A 78 -11.53 -3.74 2.81
C SER A 78 -10.09 -3.67 2.33
N VAL A 79 -9.71 -2.58 1.66
CA VAL A 79 -8.38 -2.38 1.09
C VAL A 79 -7.41 -1.98 2.18
N SER A 80 -7.80 -1.03 3.04
CA SER A 80 -7.01 -0.63 4.21
C SER A 80 -6.71 -1.81 5.11
N LYS A 81 -7.72 -2.66 5.39
CA LYS A 81 -7.54 -3.91 6.15
C LYS A 81 -6.56 -4.90 5.49
N GLU A 82 -6.60 -5.02 4.16
CA GLU A 82 -5.66 -5.90 3.45
C GLU A 82 -4.24 -5.31 3.48
N VAL A 83 -4.08 -3.99 3.34
CA VAL A 83 -2.77 -3.31 3.48
C VAL A 83 -2.19 -3.50 4.87
N ASP A 84 -2.98 -3.29 5.92
CA ASP A 84 -2.59 -3.51 7.31
C ASP A 84 -2.14 -4.96 7.53
N ARG A 85 -2.88 -5.92 6.97
CA ARG A 85 -2.50 -7.34 7.01
C ARG A 85 -1.13 -7.58 6.38
N ARG A 86 -0.86 -7.04 5.17
CA ARG A 86 0.44 -7.20 4.50
C ARG A 86 1.57 -6.54 5.29
N CYS A 87 1.35 -5.35 5.85
CA CYS A 87 2.33 -4.66 6.69
C CYS A 87 2.65 -5.47 7.96
N ARG A 88 1.63 -6.05 8.60
CA ARG A 88 1.79 -6.91 9.78
C ARG A 88 2.56 -8.18 9.48
N ASP A 89 2.20 -8.87 8.40
CA ASP A 89 2.83 -10.10 7.97
C ASP A 89 4.31 -9.82 7.62
N TYR A 90 4.59 -8.72 6.93
CA TYR A 90 5.95 -8.28 6.62
C TYR A 90 6.76 -7.95 7.87
N LEU A 91 6.21 -7.15 8.80
CA LEU A 91 6.90 -6.74 10.04
C LEU A 91 7.40 -7.95 10.83
N TRP A 92 6.53 -8.95 11.02
CA TRP A 92 6.87 -10.18 11.75
C TRP A 92 7.62 -11.20 10.92
N GLY A 93 7.75 -10.99 9.60
CA GLY A 93 8.47 -11.88 8.70
C GLY A 93 7.72 -13.16 8.36
N SER A 94 6.40 -13.08 8.34
CA SER A 94 5.56 -14.12 7.78
C SER A 94 5.77 -14.14 6.27
N THR A 95 6.06 -15.33 5.73
CA THR A 95 6.09 -15.59 4.29
C THR A 95 4.93 -16.51 3.91
N ASP A 96 4.64 -16.65 2.62
CA ASP A 96 3.60 -17.59 2.15
C ASP A 96 3.85 -19.03 2.63
N ASP A 97 5.13 -19.40 2.78
CA ASP A 97 5.57 -20.73 3.19
C ASP A 97 5.67 -20.87 4.73
N LYS A 98 5.99 -19.79 5.45
CA LYS A 98 6.22 -19.80 6.90
C LYS A 98 5.41 -18.72 7.59
N ARG A 99 4.35 -19.13 8.25
CA ARG A 99 3.53 -18.23 9.07
C ARG A 99 4.23 -17.92 10.40
N LYS A 100 4.55 -16.65 10.64
CA LYS A 100 5.03 -16.18 11.94
C LYS A 100 3.90 -15.56 12.74
N ILE A 101 3.88 -15.84 14.05
CA ILE A 101 2.85 -15.32 14.95
C ILE A 101 3.19 -13.86 15.29
N ALA A 102 2.20 -12.98 15.16
CA ALA A 102 2.28 -11.61 15.65
C ALA A 102 2.24 -11.62 17.19
N LEU A 103 3.30 -11.16 17.84
CA LEU A 103 3.41 -11.15 19.30
C LEU A 103 2.59 -10.02 19.96
N VAL A 104 2.26 -8.99 19.19
CA VAL A 104 1.53 -7.79 19.65
C VAL A 104 0.41 -7.50 18.66
N SER A 105 -0.74 -7.06 19.17
CA SER A 105 -1.87 -6.64 18.32
C SER A 105 -1.48 -5.48 17.40
N TRP A 106 -2.05 -5.44 16.19
CA TRP A 106 -1.68 -4.42 15.20
C TRP A 106 -2.04 -3.02 15.71
N GLU A 107 -3.20 -2.90 16.37
CA GLU A 107 -3.70 -1.68 16.95
C GLU A 107 -2.70 -1.09 17.96
N ARG A 108 -2.07 -1.95 18.77
CA ARG A 108 -1.06 -1.53 19.76
C ARG A 108 0.27 -1.17 19.11
N VAL A 109 0.66 -1.87 18.05
CA VAL A 109 1.85 -1.53 17.24
C VAL A 109 1.70 -0.15 16.59
N CYS A 110 0.50 0.21 16.16
CA CYS A 110 0.23 1.49 15.51
C CYS A 110 0.28 2.71 16.46
N VAL A 111 0.26 2.49 17.77
CA VAL A 111 0.32 3.57 18.76
C VAL A 111 1.65 4.32 18.68
N PRO A 112 1.69 5.64 18.97
CA PRO A 112 2.95 6.38 19.09
C PRO A 112 3.94 5.75 20.07
N LYS A 113 5.24 5.92 19.79
CA LYS A 113 6.33 5.40 20.65
C LYS A 113 6.22 5.84 22.11
N LYS A 114 5.72 7.07 22.36
CA LYS A 114 5.50 7.60 23.71
C LYS A 114 4.53 6.79 24.57
N TYR A 115 3.67 5.97 23.96
CA TYR A 115 2.75 5.07 24.66
C TYR A 115 3.10 3.58 24.44
N GLY A 116 4.33 3.27 24.02
CA GLY A 116 4.82 1.91 23.88
C GLY A 116 4.49 1.21 22.55
N GLY A 117 4.01 1.94 21.53
CA GLY A 117 3.87 1.41 20.17
C GLY A 117 5.07 1.71 19.27
N LEU A 118 4.94 1.46 17.97
CA LEU A 118 6.01 1.65 16.97
C LEU A 118 5.78 2.85 16.05
N ASN A 119 4.74 3.65 16.31
CA ASN A 119 4.37 4.81 15.51
C ASN A 119 4.11 4.46 14.03
N ILE A 120 3.59 3.25 13.80
CA ILE A 120 3.08 2.86 12.48
C ILE A 120 1.72 3.51 12.32
N LYS A 121 1.55 4.36 11.33
CA LYS A 121 0.25 4.94 11.03
C LYS A 121 -0.64 3.84 10.45
N SER A 122 -1.68 3.45 11.18
CA SER A 122 -2.68 2.49 10.68
C SER A 122 -3.26 3.05 9.40
N CYS A 123 -3.37 2.20 8.38
CA CYS A 123 -3.88 2.58 7.08
C CYS A 123 -5.41 2.64 7.10
#